data_AF-A0A6N9DK62-F1
#
_entry.id   AF-A0A6N9DK62-F1
#
_cell.length_a   1.000
_cell.length_b   1.000
_cell.length_c   1.000
_cell.angle_alpha   90.00
_cell.angle_beta   90.00
_cell.angle_gamma   90.00
#
_symmetry.space_group_name_H-M   'P 1'
#
loop_
_entity.id
_entity.type
_entity.pdbx_description
1 polymer ?
#
loop_
_entity_poly.entity_id
_entity_poly.type
_entity_poly.pdbx_seq_one_letter_code
_entity_poly.pdbx_strand_id
1 'polypeptide(L)'
;MLPSPRFLAVDFYCGAGGTTRGMIDAGGYVIAGIDKDETCRTTFIRNNTNTSLDCEPPQFLALDMFEASDEYPEGQQHEVWEQLRRLIPQFREAFPDLPLMFAICAPCQSFTKFVQRNMTVQTRVGDV
;
A
#
# COMPACT_ATOMS: atom_id res chain seq x y z
N MET A 1 11.40 19.68 18.39
CA MET A 1 10.60 18.49 18.73
C MET A 1 9.70 18.22 17.55
N LEU A 2 9.73 17.03 16.96
CA LEU A 2 8.84 16.69 15.84
C LEU A 2 7.39 16.55 16.35
N PRO A 3 6.38 16.87 15.54
CA PRO A 3 4.99 16.74 15.94
C PRO A 3 4.61 15.27 16.19
N SER A 4 3.68 15.04 17.10
CA SER A 4 3.03 13.73 17.26
C SER A 4 2.00 13.53 16.12
N PRO A 5 1.90 12.32 15.54
CA PRO A 5 0.93 12.06 14.50
C PRO A 5 -0.50 12.05 15.03
N ARG A 6 -1.45 12.35 14.15
CA ARG A 6 -2.90 12.31 14.45
C ARG A 6 -3.49 10.91 14.36
N PHE A 7 -2.85 10.04 13.59
CA PHE A 7 -3.24 8.65 13.38
C PHE A 7 -2.04 7.88 12.81
N LEU A 8 -2.08 6.56 12.99
CA LEU A 8 -1.16 5.63 12.34
C LEU A 8 -1.84 5.05 11.09
N ALA A 9 -1.08 4.74 10.04
CA ALA A 9 -1.66 4.21 8.81
C ALA A 9 -0.82 3.10 8.16
N VAL A 10 -1.52 2.21 7.44
CA VAL A 10 -0.92 1.26 6.48
C VAL A 10 -1.68 1.41 5.16
N ASP A 11 -0.93 1.51 4.06
CA ASP A 11 -1.46 1.75 2.71
C ASP A 11 -1.34 0.48 1.84
N PHE A 12 -2.45 -0.14 1.49
CA PHE A 12 -2.51 -1.33 0.65
C PHE A 12 -2.76 -0.96 -0.81
N TYR A 13 -2.02 -1.59 -1.73
CA TYR A 13 -1.93 -1.20 -3.14
C TYR A 13 -1.44 0.23 -3.28
N CYS A 14 -0.33 0.53 -2.60
CA CYS A 14 0.13 1.90 -2.44
C CYS A 14 0.75 2.49 -3.72
N GLY A 15 1.18 1.64 -4.67
CA GLY A 15 1.92 2.04 -5.86
C GLY A 15 3.06 3.02 -5.54
N ALA A 16 3.13 4.12 -6.30
CA ALA A 16 4.10 5.20 -6.07
C ALA A 16 3.79 6.10 -4.84
N GLY A 17 2.69 5.86 -4.13
CA GLY A 17 2.39 6.47 -2.83
C GLY A 17 1.56 7.76 -2.86
N GLY A 18 0.67 7.95 -3.84
CA GLY A 18 -0.21 9.14 -3.87
C GLY A 18 -1.11 9.26 -2.63
N THR A 19 -1.75 8.15 -2.25
CA THR A 19 -2.57 8.06 -1.02
C THR A 19 -1.71 8.22 0.23
N THR A 20 -0.55 7.55 0.27
CA THR A 20 0.45 7.72 1.33
C THR A 20 0.83 9.19 1.55
N ARG A 21 1.18 9.93 0.50
CA ARG A 21 1.53 11.36 0.60
C ARG A 21 0.40 12.17 1.23
N GLY A 22 -0.82 11.95 0.78
CA GLY A 22 -2.01 12.63 1.33
C GLY A 22 -2.24 12.33 2.80
N MET A 23 -2.02 11.08 3.25
CA MET A 23 -2.13 10.73 4.67
C MET A 23 -1.05 11.41 5.53
N ILE A 24 0.19 11.50 5.03
CA ILE A 24 1.27 12.21 5.72
C ILE A 24 0.94 13.71 5.80
N ASP A 25 0.48 14.32 4.71
CA ASP A 25 0.08 15.74 4.68
C ASP A 25 -1.09 16.05 5.63
N ALA A 26 -1.98 15.09 5.86
CA ALA A 26 -3.06 15.19 6.84
C ALA A 26 -2.59 15.05 8.31
N GLY A 27 -1.29 14.85 8.54
CA GLY A 27 -0.67 14.68 9.86
C GLY A 27 -0.67 13.24 10.37
N GLY A 28 -0.86 12.25 9.48
CA GLY A 28 -0.69 10.84 9.80
C GLY A 28 0.78 10.43 9.85
N TYR A 29 1.06 9.31 10.51
CA TYR A 29 2.30 8.57 10.37
C TYR A 29 2.00 7.26 9.63
N VAL A 30 2.55 7.11 8.44
CA VAL A 30 2.37 5.90 7.63
C VAL A 30 3.48 4.92 7.99
N ILE A 31 3.09 3.76 8.50
CA ILE A 31 3.99 2.71 8.98
C ILE A 31 4.57 1.95 7.77
N ALA A 32 3.70 1.56 6.85
CA ALA A 32 4.07 0.77 5.69
C ALA A 32 3.15 1.02 4.50
N GLY A 33 3.70 0.90 3.31
CA GLY A 33 2.95 0.75 2.06
C GLY A 33 3.20 -0.63 1.48
N ILE A 34 2.17 -1.30 0.98
CA ILE A 34 2.27 -2.62 0.34
C ILE A 34 1.82 -2.53 -1.11
N ASP A 35 2.68 -2.95 -2.01
CA ASP A 35 2.37 -3.12 -3.43
C ASP A 35 3.30 -4.20 -3.99
N LYS A 36 2.81 -5.03 -4.91
CA LYS A 36 3.63 -6.10 -5.50
C LYS A 36 4.62 -5.59 -6.55
N ASP A 37 4.38 -4.40 -7.09
CA ASP A 37 5.25 -3.81 -8.10
C ASP A 37 6.48 -3.16 -7.44
N GLU A 38 7.58 -3.92 -7.40
CA GLU A 38 8.88 -3.46 -6.89
C GLU A 38 9.39 -2.19 -7.60
N THR A 39 8.96 -1.90 -8.84
CA THR A 39 9.38 -0.68 -9.56
C THR A 39 8.86 0.59 -8.87
N CYS A 40 7.82 0.49 -8.05
CA CYS A 40 7.29 1.60 -7.26
C CYS A 40 8.19 1.98 -6.08
N ARG A 41 9.04 1.08 -5.56
CA ARG A 41 9.78 1.25 -4.30
C ARG A 41 10.54 2.57 -4.24
N THR A 42 11.39 2.85 -5.24
CA THR A 42 12.26 4.03 -5.21
C THR A 42 11.44 5.32 -5.20
N THR A 43 10.38 5.39 -5.99
CA THR A 43 9.50 6.56 -6.04
C THR A 43 8.72 6.72 -4.74
N PHE A 44 8.18 5.62 -4.22
CA PHE A 44 7.46 5.60 -2.96
C PHE A 44 8.34 6.12 -1.81
N ILE A 45 9.53 5.54 -1.62
CA ILE A 45 10.44 5.90 -0.51
C ILE A 45 10.87 7.37 -0.63
N ARG A 46 11.23 7.83 -1.83
CA ARG A 46 11.74 9.19 -2.04
C ARG A 46 10.69 10.27 -1.77
N ASN A 47 9.42 10.01 -2.12
CA ASN A 47 8.38 11.04 -2.11
C ASN A 47 7.58 11.09 -0.79
N ASN A 48 7.69 10.06 0.05
CA ASN A 48 6.77 9.84 1.16
C ASN A 48 7.46 9.83 2.53
N THR A 49 8.40 10.73 2.79
CA THR A 49 8.97 10.88 4.13
C THR A 49 7.90 11.32 5.14
N ASN A 50 7.74 10.59 6.25
CA ASN A 50 6.88 11.02 7.36
C ASN A 50 7.38 12.35 7.92
N THR A 51 6.47 13.23 8.34
CA THR A 51 6.85 14.53 8.93
C THR A 51 6.70 14.54 10.45
N SER A 52 6.31 13.40 11.03
CA SER A 52 6.14 13.18 12.46
C SER A 52 7.11 12.09 12.94
N LEU A 53 7.40 12.09 14.25
CA LEU A 53 8.25 11.13 14.96
C LEU A 53 9.75 11.11 14.60
N ASP A 54 10.11 10.60 13.41
CA ASP A 54 11.49 10.19 13.08
C ASP A 54 11.99 10.73 11.73
N CYS A 55 11.11 11.32 10.92
CA CYS A 55 11.42 11.73 9.55
C CYS A 55 11.89 10.59 8.63
N GLU A 56 11.43 9.36 8.89
CA GLU A 56 11.69 8.20 8.05
C GLU A 56 10.55 7.96 7.04
N PRO A 57 10.86 7.46 5.83
CA PRO A 57 9.83 6.99 4.92
C PRO A 57 9.15 5.71 5.47
N PRO A 58 7.88 5.46 5.13
CA PRO A 58 7.21 4.21 5.46
C PRO A 58 7.94 3.02 4.86
N GLN A 59 7.86 1.87 5.52
CA GLN A 59 8.43 0.65 4.96
C GLN A 59 7.65 0.24 3.70
N PHE A 60 8.32 0.15 2.56
CA PHE A 60 7.74 -0.41 1.34
C PHE A 60 7.87 -1.93 1.35
N LEU A 61 6.74 -2.64 1.38
CA LEU A 61 6.64 -4.08 1.34
C LEU A 61 6.27 -4.51 -0.09
N ALA A 62 7.25 -5.04 -0.81
CA ALA A 62 7.06 -5.54 -2.17
C ALA A 62 6.48 -6.95 -2.13
N LEU A 63 5.18 -7.05 -1.87
CA LEU A 63 4.50 -8.31 -1.61
C LEU A 63 3.15 -8.34 -2.33
N ASP A 64 2.77 -9.52 -2.80
CA ASP A 64 1.43 -9.78 -3.31
C ASP A 64 0.43 -10.02 -2.17
N MET A 65 -0.66 -9.26 -2.16
CA MET A 65 -1.71 -9.32 -1.15
C MET A 65 -2.62 -10.56 -1.28
N PHE A 66 -2.56 -11.26 -2.41
CA PHE A 66 -3.39 -12.45 -2.66
C PHE A 66 -2.87 -13.68 -1.92
N GLU A 67 -3.80 -14.57 -1.59
CA GLU A 67 -3.49 -15.86 -0.96
C GLU A 67 -2.87 -16.82 -1.97
N ALA A 68 -1.86 -17.58 -1.55
CA ALA A 68 -1.32 -18.66 -2.36
C ALA A 68 -2.37 -19.76 -2.55
N SER A 69 -2.55 -20.20 -3.79
CA SER A 69 -3.44 -21.30 -4.16
C SER A 69 -2.87 -22.09 -5.33
N ASP A 70 -3.50 -23.21 -5.69
CA ASP A 70 -3.10 -23.98 -6.87
C ASP A 70 -3.20 -23.16 -8.18
N GLU A 71 -4.17 -22.23 -8.25
CA GLU A 71 -4.36 -21.34 -9.42
C GLU A 71 -3.43 -20.12 -9.37
N TYR A 72 -3.01 -19.70 -8.18
CA TYR A 72 -2.16 -18.54 -7.95
C TYR A 72 -1.08 -18.84 -6.89
N PRO A 73 -0.02 -19.58 -7.25
CA PRO A 73 0.99 -20.03 -6.29
C PRO A 73 1.88 -18.90 -5.77
N GLU A 74 1.92 -17.76 -6.47
CA GLU A 74 2.74 -16.59 -6.13
C GLU A 74 2.08 -15.65 -5.11
N GLY A 75 0.93 -16.02 -4.54
CA GLY A 75 0.27 -15.22 -3.50
C GLY A 75 1.12 -15.14 -2.23
N GLN A 76 1.27 -13.95 -1.65
CA GLN A 76 2.13 -13.69 -0.48
C GLN A 76 1.36 -13.11 0.71
N GLN A 77 0.06 -13.39 0.79
CA GLN A 77 -0.79 -12.85 1.87
C GLN A 77 -0.26 -13.22 3.27
N HIS A 78 0.32 -14.41 3.43
CA HIS A 78 0.85 -14.85 4.72
C HIS A 78 2.02 -13.95 5.17
N GLU A 79 2.95 -13.68 4.26
CA GLU A 79 4.11 -12.84 4.44
C GLU A 79 3.71 -11.39 4.74
N VAL A 80 2.68 -10.88 4.06
CA VAL A 80 2.10 -9.56 4.39
C VAL A 80 1.65 -9.53 5.84
N TRP A 81 0.90 -10.54 6.29
CA TRP A 81 0.43 -10.60 7.67
C TRP A 81 1.58 -10.70 8.67
N GLU A 82 2.62 -11.47 8.39
CA GLU A 82 3.82 -11.55 9.24
C GLU A 82 4.51 -10.19 9.37
N GLN A 83 4.69 -9.47 8.27
CA GLN A 83 5.30 -8.13 8.30
C GLN A 83 4.45 -7.14 9.11
N LEU A 84 3.13 -7.14 8.92
CA LEU A 84 2.24 -6.25 9.67
C LEU A 84 2.20 -6.59 11.17
N ARG A 85 2.19 -7.88 11.53
CA ARG A 85 2.28 -8.32 12.94
C ARG A 85 3.60 -7.91 13.59
N ARG A 86 4.69 -7.79 12.82
CA ARG A 86 5.97 -7.31 13.32
C ARG A 86 5.99 -5.78 13.50
N LEU A 87 5.41 -5.04 12.55
CA LEU A 87 5.52 -3.57 12.51
C LEU A 87 4.50 -2.85 13.38
N ILE A 88 3.22 -3.20 13.28
CA ILE A 88 2.13 -2.45 13.90
C ILE A 88 2.25 -2.38 15.43
N PRO A 89 2.59 -3.45 16.17
CA PRO A 89 2.66 -3.41 17.63
C PRO A 89 3.66 -2.37 18.16
N GLN A 90 4.80 -2.18 17.49
CA GLN A 90 5.83 -1.23 17.91
C GLN A 90 5.28 0.20 18.01
N PHE A 91 4.47 0.61 17.03
CA PHE A 91 3.84 1.92 17.02
C PHE A 91 2.60 1.99 17.90
N ARG A 92 1.84 0.90 18.03
CA ARG A 92 0.67 0.83 18.92
C ARG A 92 1.05 0.87 20.41
N GLU A 93 2.20 0.29 20.78
CA GLU A 93 2.74 0.37 22.14
C GLU A 93 3.22 1.79 22.47
N ALA A 94 3.87 2.46 21.51
CA ALA A 94 4.32 3.84 21.67
C ALA A 94 3.15 4.85 21.65
N PHE A 95 2.08 4.56 20.91
CA PHE A 95 0.94 5.45 20.69
C PHE A 95 -0.41 4.71 20.83
N PRO A 96 -0.78 4.24 22.04
CA PRO A 96 -1.94 3.37 22.25
C PRO A 96 -3.28 4.05 21.91
N ASP A 97 -3.35 5.36 22.11
CA ASP A 97 -4.56 6.18 21.93
C ASP A 97 -4.75 6.67 20.49
N LEU A 98 -3.73 6.54 19.63
CA LEU A 98 -3.87 6.94 18.23
C LEU A 98 -4.67 5.90 17.45
N PRO A 99 -5.63 6.33 16.62
CA PRO A 99 -6.35 5.43 15.73
C PRO A 99 -5.40 4.85 14.68
N LEU A 100 -5.63 3.57 14.34
CA LEU A 100 -4.95 2.88 13.25
C LEU A 100 -5.87 2.83 12.03
N MET A 101 -5.43 3.44 10.93
CA MET A 101 -6.13 3.48 9.65
C MET A 101 -5.54 2.47 8.68
N PHE A 102 -6.41 1.75 7.98
CA PHE A 102 -6.05 0.91 6.84
C PHE A 102 -6.61 1.58 5.58
N ALA A 103 -5.74 2.01 4.67
CA ALA A 103 -6.11 2.58 3.38
C ALA A 103 -5.93 1.52 2.30
N ILE A 104 -6.87 1.41 1.36
CA ILE A 104 -6.82 0.40 0.29
C ILE A 104 -7.18 1.08 -1.02
N CYS A 105 -6.26 1.06 -1.98
CA CYS A 105 -6.48 1.60 -3.33
C CYS A 105 -6.29 0.51 -4.40
N ALA A 106 -6.98 -0.62 -4.22
CA ALA A 106 -6.93 -1.73 -5.18
C ALA A 106 -7.35 -1.27 -6.59
N PRO A 107 -6.70 -1.78 -7.66
CA PRO A 107 -7.09 -1.45 -9.03
C PRO A 107 -8.57 -1.80 -9.26
N CYS A 108 -9.28 -0.91 -9.93
CA CYS A 108 -10.68 -1.12 -10.32
C CYS A 108 -10.79 -2.29 -11.31
N GLN A 109 -10.89 -3.53 -10.80
CA GLN A 109 -11.08 -4.73 -11.61
C GLN A 109 -12.57 -4.96 -11.91
N SER A 110 -12.85 -5.11 -13.22
CA SER A 110 -14.06 -5.52 -13.97
C SER A 110 -15.47 -5.01 -13.66
N PHE A 111 -15.73 -4.22 -12.62
CA PHE A 111 -17.11 -3.74 -12.34
C PHE A 111 -17.54 -2.49 -13.13
N THR A 112 -16.63 -1.85 -13.86
CA THR A 112 -16.97 -0.67 -14.68
C THR A 112 -17.18 -1.05 -16.15
N LYS A 113 -18.27 -0.54 -16.75
CA LYS A 113 -18.54 -0.68 -18.21
C LYS A 113 -17.41 -0.14 -19.10
N PHE A 114 -16.52 0.68 -18.54
CA PHE A 114 -15.36 1.25 -19.21
C PHE A 114 -14.30 0.18 -19.55
N VAL A 115 -13.97 -0.71 -18.60
CA VAL A 115 -12.98 -1.78 -18.81
C VAL A 115 -13.51 -2.86 -19.76
N GLN A 116 -14.82 -3.18 -19.68
CA GLN A 116 -15.46 -4.14 -20.57
C GLN A 116 -15.41 -3.73 -22.05
N ARG A 117 -15.45 -2.42 -22.36
CA ARG A 117 -15.37 -1.92 -23.75
C ARG A 117 -13.98 -2.04 -24.37
N ASN A 118 -12.92 -1.92 -23.58
CA ASN A 118 -11.55 -1.94 -24.10
C ASN A 118 -11.01 -3.38 -24.26
N MET A 119 -11.52 -4.36 -23.50
CA MET A 119 -11.16 -5.77 -23.73
C MET A 119 -11.74 -6.35 -25.03
N THR A 120 -12.81 -5.77 -25.59
CA THR A 120 -13.37 -6.23 -26.88
C THR A 120 -12.55 -5.77 -28.09
N VAL A 121 -11.74 -4.72 -27.94
CA VAL A 121 -10.92 -4.16 -29.03
C VAL A 121 -9.60 -4.92 -29.17
N GLN A 122 -9.04 -5.43 -28.07
CA GLN A 122 -7.75 -6.12 -28.08
C GLN A 122 -7.81 -7.55 -28.66
N THR A 123 -9.00 -8.16 -28.77
CA THR A 123 -9.17 -9.49 -29.40
C THR A 123 -9.28 -9.44 -30.94
N ARG A 124 -9.18 -8.26 -31.58
CA ARG A 124 -9.30 -8.11 -33.05
C ARG A 124 -8.03 -7.63 -33.76
N VAL A 125 -6.89 -7.54 -33.06
CA VAL A 125 -5.59 -7.14 -33.66
C VAL A 125 -4.60 -8.30 -33.59
N GLY A 126 -5.07 -9.50 -33.96
CA GLY A 126 -4.26 -10.72 -34.06
C GLY A 126 -4.48 -11.51 -35.35
N ASP A 127 -5.29 -11.00 -36.29
CA ASP A 127 -5.53 -11.61 -37.61
C ASP A 127 -5.22 -10.59 -38.72
N VAL A 128 -3.93 -10.42 -39.06
CA VAL A 128 -3.42 -10.13 -40.41
C VAL A 128 -2.03 -10.74 -40.54
#